data_AF-A0A5C1Y9X8-F1
#
_entry.id   AF-A0A5C1Y9X8-F1
#
_cell.length_a   1.000
_cell.length_b   1.000
_cell.length_c   1.000
_cell.angle_alpha   90.00
_cell.angle_beta   90.00
_cell.angle_gamma   90.00
#
_symmetry.space_group_name_H-M   'P 1'
#
loop_
_entity.id
_entity.type
_entity.pdbx_description
1 polymer ?
#
loop_
_entity_poly.entity_id
_entity_poly.type
_entity_poly.pdbx_seq_one_letter_code
_entity_poly.pdbx_strand_id
1 'polypeptide(L)'
;MRVSLERLQAKTLPKALQVECVSKSGRATRVRVGRQCRAALVLSDLHRRRGLGDRPRNVRPEAGPAQLGITVSKHESVIIHAPLSRRFPALKDAPPEFAGVESYVLRVRAKDVPSGIPDDANPREPNLNRQVYRKVRASLLGAEGSGAFHLKHGGIVVIAERVERIDEDTYRLVFDREVKQGIANGNHSYQLILESQEEGNIPEDQYVEIKVHVGVPSDAVADLADGLNTSMQVREESLADLRNKFDWLKDALATHVNGQSAVAWHEGDDGEYDVREVLALLMALDPNRYPLEDPVGIENTYARLSTVFRAYLKDPERVMQFADIALEALELYEYIRITAPKVWNGVFRKTKIAETRPNGLFKFPYLIDASGRASGSDVRLIKPAAVPSFAAFRALVSVPDEGAAEWRYPFEEIKGLWDQYGSEVLREVHDSVMRQHNGNTHYAGRSVMLYRATSRTLELADLRRRVSD
;
A
#
# COMPACT_ATOMS: atom_id res chain seq x y z
N MET A 1 47.23 25.50 13.73
CA MET A 1 47.92 25.39 12.43
C MET A 1 46.87 25.30 11.34
N ARG A 2 46.81 26.31 10.46
CA ARG A 2 45.97 26.33 9.26
C ARG A 2 46.55 25.32 8.26
N VAL A 3 45.71 24.49 7.66
CA VAL A 3 46.05 23.70 6.48
C VAL A 3 45.15 24.19 5.35
N SER A 4 45.78 24.89 4.40
CA SER A 4 45.29 25.15 3.06
C SER A 4 45.18 23.83 2.29
N LEU A 5 44.15 23.70 1.46
CA LEU A 5 44.20 22.81 0.29
C LEU A 5 43.55 23.53 -0.89
N GLU A 6 44.39 23.70 -1.91
CA GLU A 6 44.13 24.31 -3.20
C GLU A 6 43.29 23.40 -4.12
N ARG A 7 42.54 24.07 -5.00
CA ARG A 7 42.26 23.75 -6.43
C ARG A 7 41.68 22.37 -6.77
N LEU A 8 40.42 22.40 -7.23
CA LEU A 8 39.94 21.52 -8.30
C LEU A 8 39.26 22.35 -9.38
N GLN A 9 39.66 22.03 -10.62
CA GLN A 9 39.45 22.78 -11.85
C GLN A 9 38.01 22.69 -12.39
N ALA A 10 37.65 23.74 -13.13
CA ALA A 10 36.43 23.87 -13.90
C ALA A 10 36.28 22.81 -15.01
N LYS A 11 35.07 22.24 -15.13
CA LYS A 11 34.55 21.63 -16.36
C LYS A 11 33.06 21.99 -16.52
N THR A 12 32.81 22.83 -17.53
CA THR A 12 31.65 22.82 -18.45
C THR A 12 30.23 22.65 -17.89
N LEU A 13 29.51 23.78 -17.79
CA LEU A 13 28.03 23.85 -17.75
C LEU A 13 27.47 23.99 -19.18
N PRO A 14 26.39 23.27 -19.56
CA PRO A 14 25.72 23.47 -20.85
C PRO A 14 24.83 24.72 -20.89
N LYS A 15 24.55 25.14 -22.13
CA LYS A 15 23.95 26.41 -22.60
C LYS A 15 22.58 26.74 -21.98
N ALA A 16 22.40 28.02 -21.67
CA ALA A 16 21.14 28.65 -21.30
C ALA A 16 20.11 28.63 -22.45
N LEU A 17 18.84 28.36 -22.13
CA LEU A 17 17.69 28.66 -22.98
C LEU A 17 17.71 30.14 -23.36
N GLN A 18 17.79 30.43 -24.67
CA GLN A 18 17.38 31.72 -25.22
C GLN A 18 15.90 31.65 -25.53
N VAL A 19 15.09 32.50 -24.89
CA VAL A 19 13.71 32.74 -25.28
C VAL A 19 13.72 33.93 -26.23
N GLU A 20 13.46 33.69 -27.52
CA GLU A 20 13.20 34.75 -28.50
C GLU A 20 11.74 35.22 -28.36
N CYS A 21 11.54 36.43 -27.84
CA CYS A 21 10.28 37.14 -27.97
C CYS A 21 10.33 37.97 -29.26
N VAL A 22 9.55 37.58 -30.27
CA VAL A 22 9.33 38.40 -31.48
C VAL A 22 8.14 39.32 -31.21
N SER A 23 8.38 40.62 -31.11
CA SER A 23 7.32 41.64 -31.15
C SER A 23 7.16 42.19 -32.58
N LYS A 24 5.91 42.40 -33.00
CA LYS A 24 5.55 43.07 -34.27
C LYS A 24 5.83 44.58 -34.19
N SER A 25 7.10 44.96 -34.16
CA SER A 25 7.62 46.24 -34.65
C SER A 25 9.14 46.17 -34.60
N GLY A 26 9.77 46.03 -35.77
CA GLY A 26 11.21 45.81 -35.86
C GLY A 26 12.02 46.99 -35.28
N ARG A 27 12.56 46.80 -34.07
CA ARG A 27 13.79 47.42 -33.56
C ARG A 27 14.20 46.77 -32.23
N ALA A 28 15.41 46.22 -32.19
CA ALA A 28 15.97 45.56 -31.00
C ALA A 28 16.69 46.57 -30.10
N THR A 29 16.42 46.55 -28.79
CA THR A 29 17.21 47.25 -27.77
C THR A 29 17.55 46.29 -26.63
N ARG A 30 18.84 46.12 -26.32
CA ARG A 30 19.35 45.25 -25.24
C ARG A 30 19.25 45.94 -23.87
N VAL A 31 18.66 45.28 -22.88
CA VAL A 31 18.77 45.67 -21.46
C VAL A 31 19.13 44.43 -20.63
N ARG A 32 20.11 44.60 -19.73
CA ARG A 32 20.70 43.58 -18.84
C ARG A 32 20.11 43.78 -17.44
N VAL A 33 19.56 42.75 -16.80
CA VAL A 33 19.12 42.86 -15.38
C VAL A 33 19.61 41.65 -14.59
N GLY A 34 20.27 41.93 -13.47
CA GLY A 34 20.75 40.98 -12.49
C GLY A 34 19.76 40.75 -11.34
N ARG A 35 19.80 39.52 -10.83
CA ARG A 35 19.54 39.01 -9.47
C ARG A 35 18.71 39.86 -8.47
N GLN A 36 17.61 39.25 -8.03
CA GLN A 36 17.09 39.04 -6.64
C GLN A 36 15.61 39.41 -6.48
N CYS A 37 14.74 38.39 -6.44
CA CYS A 37 13.43 38.47 -5.77
C CYS A 37 13.27 37.22 -4.89
N ARG A 38 13.48 37.38 -3.58
CA ARG A 38 12.91 36.49 -2.55
C ARG A 38 11.56 37.09 -2.18
N ALA A 39 10.49 36.35 -2.44
CA ALA A 39 9.18 36.64 -1.87
C ALA A 39 9.14 36.10 -0.43
N ALA A 40 8.71 36.93 0.51
CA ALA A 40 8.33 36.52 1.86
C ALA A 40 6.95 37.10 2.15
N LEU A 41 5.98 36.21 2.39
CA LEU A 41 4.74 36.49 3.11
C LEU A 41 5.09 36.97 4.52
N VAL A 42 4.39 37.99 5.05
CA VAL A 42 3.79 38.01 6.40
C VAL A 42 2.66 39.05 6.43
N LEU A 43 1.45 38.57 6.77
CA LEU A 43 0.30 39.36 7.28
C LEU A 43 0.51 39.63 8.78
N SER A 44 0.20 40.84 9.25
CA SER A 44 -0.71 41.13 10.38
C SER A 44 -0.44 42.48 11.08
N ASP A 45 -1.54 43.14 11.44
CA ASP A 45 -1.72 44.06 12.58
C ASP A 45 -1.07 45.46 12.58
N LEU A 46 -1.91 46.50 12.54
CA LEU A 46 -2.43 47.14 13.77
C LEU A 46 -3.32 48.37 13.45
N HIS A 47 -4.50 48.39 14.06
CA HIS A 47 -5.32 49.57 14.27
C HIS A 47 -4.55 50.67 15.03
N ARG A 48 -4.63 51.93 14.58
CA ARG A 48 -5.16 53.07 15.37
C ARG A 48 -5.01 54.44 14.65
N ARG A 49 -6.17 55.10 14.61
CA ARG A 49 -6.44 56.51 14.99
C ARG A 49 -6.31 57.64 13.97
N ARG A 50 -7.45 58.36 13.89
CA ARG A 50 -7.73 59.77 13.53
C ARG A 50 -7.73 60.03 12.02
N GLY A 51 -8.82 60.46 11.37
CA GLY A 51 -9.99 61.22 11.81
C GLY A 51 -9.81 62.69 11.42
N LEU A 52 -10.81 63.25 10.70
CA LEU A 52 -10.91 64.59 10.05
C LEU A 52 -10.40 64.56 8.60
N GLY A 53 -11.08 65.04 7.56
CA GLY A 53 -12.28 65.87 7.40
C GLY A 53 -12.19 66.50 6.00
N ASP A 54 -13.34 66.80 5.38
CA ASP A 54 -13.54 67.57 4.14
C ASP A 54 -13.33 66.91 2.76
N ARG A 55 -14.49 66.75 2.08
CA ARG A 55 -14.68 66.97 0.63
C ARG A 55 -15.10 68.46 0.44
N PRO A 56 -15.24 69.02 -0.78
CA PRO A 56 -14.99 68.49 -2.13
C PRO A 56 -14.19 69.47 -3.04
N ARG A 57 -13.80 69.02 -4.24
CA ARG A 57 -13.98 69.83 -5.48
C ARG A 57 -13.74 68.99 -6.74
N ASN A 58 -14.71 69.08 -7.64
CA ASN A 58 -14.71 68.54 -8.99
C ASN A 58 -13.55 69.11 -9.82
N VAL A 59 -12.73 68.23 -10.39
CA VAL A 59 -11.96 68.49 -11.60
C VAL A 59 -12.17 67.29 -12.53
N ARG A 60 -12.84 67.52 -13.67
CA ARG A 60 -12.64 66.74 -14.90
C ARG A 60 -11.75 67.61 -15.82
N PRO A 61 -11.10 67.11 -16.88
CA PRO A 61 -11.05 65.74 -17.42
C PRO A 61 -9.61 65.27 -17.73
N GLU A 62 -9.41 64.02 -18.14
CA GLU A 62 -8.57 63.70 -19.32
C GLU A 62 -8.71 62.23 -19.71
N ALA A 63 -8.87 62.00 -21.01
CA ALA A 63 -9.05 60.69 -21.62
C ALA A 63 -7.72 59.91 -21.59
N GLY A 64 -7.68 58.84 -20.80
CA GLY A 64 -6.58 57.87 -20.82
C GLY A 64 -6.70 56.89 -21.99
N PRO A 65 -5.57 56.41 -22.53
CA PRO A 65 -5.54 55.54 -23.71
C PRO A 65 -6.14 54.16 -23.42
N ALA A 66 -6.83 53.62 -24.42
CA ALA A 66 -7.48 52.31 -24.40
C ALA A 66 -6.53 51.20 -23.91
N GLN A 67 -6.92 50.55 -22.82
CA GLN A 67 -6.32 49.29 -22.39
C GLN A 67 -6.69 48.21 -23.41
N LEU A 68 -5.70 47.79 -24.21
CA LEU A 68 -5.74 46.51 -24.93
C LEU A 68 -5.83 45.40 -23.88
N GLY A 69 -7.06 44.93 -23.62
CA GLY A 69 -7.29 43.72 -22.84
C GLY A 69 -6.69 42.54 -23.57
N ILE A 70 -5.64 41.94 -22.99
CA ILE A 70 -5.19 40.60 -23.37
C ILE A 70 -6.23 39.64 -22.81
N THR A 71 -7.08 39.11 -23.68
CA THR A 71 -8.00 38.02 -23.31
C THR A 71 -7.16 36.76 -23.15
N VAL A 72 -6.92 36.33 -21.92
CA VAL A 72 -6.34 35.00 -21.65
C VAL A 72 -7.40 33.98 -22.04
N SER A 73 -7.06 33.05 -22.94
CA SER A 73 -7.92 31.95 -23.33
C SER A 73 -8.33 31.15 -22.08
N LYS A 74 -9.63 31.10 -21.78
CA LYS A 74 -10.19 30.34 -20.64
C LYS A 74 -9.93 28.83 -20.77
N HIS A 75 -9.79 28.35 -22.00
CA HIS A 75 -9.70 26.93 -22.32
C HIS A 75 -8.27 26.56 -22.71
N GLU A 76 -7.76 25.49 -22.11
CA GLU A 76 -6.53 24.83 -22.55
C GLU A 76 -6.88 23.68 -23.48
N SER A 77 -5.99 23.38 -24.43
CA SER A 77 -6.21 22.24 -25.31
C SER A 77 -4.91 21.51 -25.62
N VAL A 78 -5.02 20.20 -25.80
CA VAL A 78 -3.89 19.32 -26.09
C VAL A 78 -4.26 18.44 -27.28
N ILE A 79 -3.31 18.22 -28.20
CA ILE A 79 -3.49 17.36 -29.37
C ILE A 79 -2.93 15.98 -29.06
N ILE A 80 -3.73 14.94 -29.26
CA ILE A 80 -3.38 13.54 -29.08
C ILE A 80 -3.49 12.80 -30.40
N HIS A 81 -2.44 12.07 -30.78
CA HIS A 81 -2.47 11.12 -31.88
C HIS A 81 -2.75 9.72 -31.34
N ALA A 82 -3.91 9.15 -31.71
CA ALA A 82 -4.42 7.87 -31.25
C ALA A 82 -4.86 7.02 -32.45
N PRO A 83 -3.97 6.18 -33.02
CA PRO A 83 -4.27 5.34 -34.19
C PRO A 83 -5.36 4.28 -33.94
N LEU A 84 -5.70 4.02 -32.67
CA LEU A 84 -6.86 3.21 -32.32
C LEU A 84 -7.69 3.98 -31.32
N SER A 85 -8.95 4.22 -31.67
CA SER A 85 -9.88 4.94 -30.82
C SER A 85 -11.27 4.33 -30.85
N ARG A 86 -12.02 4.54 -29.76
CA ARG A 86 -13.43 4.17 -29.67
C ARG A 86 -14.17 5.21 -28.86
N ARG A 87 -15.25 5.76 -29.42
CA ARG A 87 -16.24 6.55 -28.68
C ARG A 87 -17.32 5.63 -28.13
N PHE A 88 -17.66 5.85 -26.87
CA PHE A 88 -18.77 5.25 -26.16
C PHE A 88 -19.76 6.37 -25.83
N PRO A 89 -20.97 6.34 -26.40
CA PRO A 89 -22.00 7.33 -26.07
C PRO A 89 -22.46 7.16 -24.63
N ALA A 90 -23.18 8.15 -24.11
CA ALA A 90 -23.78 8.08 -22.79
C ALA A 90 -24.73 6.88 -22.66
N LEU A 91 -24.70 6.25 -21.48
CA LEU A 91 -25.57 5.13 -21.13
C LEU A 91 -27.02 5.63 -21.01
N LYS A 92 -27.95 4.96 -21.69
CA LYS A 92 -29.37 5.36 -21.73
C LYS A 92 -30.03 5.36 -20.36
N ASP A 93 -29.60 4.47 -19.47
CA ASP A 93 -30.15 4.29 -18.13
C ASP A 93 -29.19 4.82 -17.05
N ALA A 94 -28.27 5.72 -17.41
CA ALA A 94 -27.42 6.40 -16.43
C ALA A 94 -28.28 7.27 -15.49
N PRO A 95 -27.85 7.47 -14.23
CA PRO A 95 -28.46 8.46 -13.35
C PRO A 95 -28.57 9.81 -14.07
N PRO A 96 -29.63 10.61 -13.82
CA PRO A 96 -29.88 11.86 -14.54
C PRO A 96 -28.67 12.80 -14.60
N GLU A 97 -27.89 12.86 -13.52
CA GLU A 97 -26.67 13.65 -13.40
C GLU A 97 -25.54 13.19 -14.34
N PHE A 98 -25.52 11.92 -14.75
CA PHE A 98 -24.50 11.34 -15.65
C PHE A 98 -25.05 10.99 -17.04
N ALA A 99 -26.31 11.31 -17.34
CA ALA A 99 -26.95 10.98 -18.61
C ALA A 99 -26.30 11.63 -19.84
N GLY A 100 -25.46 12.65 -19.64
CA GLY A 100 -24.67 13.31 -20.68
C GLY A 100 -23.21 12.85 -20.79
N VAL A 101 -22.76 11.92 -19.94
CA VAL A 101 -21.34 11.53 -19.90
C VAL A 101 -21.01 10.59 -21.05
N GLU A 102 -20.11 11.03 -21.94
CA GLU A 102 -19.53 10.18 -22.98
C GLU A 102 -18.10 9.81 -22.63
N SER A 103 -17.63 8.68 -23.19
CA SER A 103 -16.26 8.23 -22.97
C SER A 103 -15.55 7.95 -24.28
N TYR A 104 -14.27 8.29 -24.35
CA TYR A 104 -13.38 7.97 -25.45
C TYR A 104 -12.27 7.09 -24.92
N VAL A 105 -11.98 5.99 -25.60
CA VAL A 105 -10.80 5.17 -25.33
C VAL A 105 -9.83 5.39 -26.47
N LEU A 106 -8.67 5.97 -26.16
CA LEU A 106 -7.62 6.33 -27.12
C LEU A 106 -6.39 5.49 -26.81
N ARG A 107 -5.93 4.63 -27.73
CA ARG A 107 -4.61 3.99 -27.59
C ARG A 107 -3.57 4.85 -28.29
N VAL A 108 -2.70 5.43 -27.48
CA VAL A 108 -1.68 6.39 -27.88
C VAL A 108 -0.33 5.69 -27.81
N ARG A 109 0.56 5.90 -28.78
CA ARG A 109 1.94 5.42 -28.65
C ARG A 109 2.56 6.11 -27.45
N ALA A 110 3.19 5.35 -26.55
CA ALA A 110 3.71 5.91 -25.31
C ALA A 110 4.75 7.03 -25.57
N LYS A 111 5.52 6.93 -26.67
CA LYS A 111 6.45 7.99 -27.11
C LYS A 111 5.79 9.28 -27.63
N ASP A 112 4.50 9.22 -28.01
CA ASP A 112 3.75 10.33 -28.62
C ASP A 112 2.69 10.91 -27.66
N VAL A 113 2.67 10.47 -26.39
CA VAL A 113 1.81 11.06 -25.37
C VAL A 113 2.21 12.53 -25.19
N PRO A 114 1.29 13.50 -25.36
CA PRO A 114 1.64 14.91 -25.29
C PRO A 114 1.84 15.36 -23.85
N SER A 115 2.79 16.28 -23.65
CA SER A 115 2.88 17.07 -22.42
C SER A 115 1.73 18.10 -22.32
N GLY A 116 1.45 18.60 -21.11
CA GLY A 116 0.53 19.71 -20.90
C GLY A 116 -0.93 19.35 -20.62
N ILE A 117 -1.27 18.07 -20.45
CA ILE A 117 -2.57 17.67 -19.88
C ILE A 117 -2.63 18.15 -18.42
N PRO A 118 -3.64 18.95 -18.01
CA PRO A 118 -3.79 19.41 -16.62
C PRO A 118 -3.99 18.24 -15.65
N ASP A 119 -3.65 18.42 -14.38
CA ASP A 119 -3.82 17.43 -13.31
C ASP A 119 -4.79 17.85 -12.21
N ASP A 120 -5.53 18.95 -12.41
CA ASP A 120 -6.40 19.57 -11.42
C ASP A 120 -7.54 18.64 -10.92
N ALA A 121 -7.89 17.60 -11.69
CA ALA A 121 -8.94 16.64 -11.37
C ALA A 121 -8.57 15.62 -10.30
N ASN A 122 -7.27 15.42 -10.02
CA ASN A 122 -6.82 14.42 -9.07
C ASN A 122 -6.81 14.99 -7.63
N PRO A 123 -7.63 14.46 -6.70
CA PRO A 123 -7.71 14.97 -5.34
C PRO A 123 -6.51 14.57 -4.45
N ARG A 124 -5.65 13.65 -4.91
CA ARG A 124 -4.52 13.14 -4.11
C ARG A 124 -3.21 13.82 -4.49
N GLU A 125 -2.45 14.24 -3.47
CA GLU A 125 -1.05 14.60 -3.67
C GLU A 125 -0.25 13.37 -4.17
N PRO A 126 0.66 13.52 -5.15
CA PRO A 126 1.43 12.41 -5.69
C PRO A 126 2.29 11.73 -4.61
N ASN A 127 1.90 10.53 -4.17
CA ASN A 127 2.72 9.74 -3.24
C ASN A 127 3.62 8.78 -4.02
N LEU A 128 4.90 9.13 -4.14
CA LEU A 128 5.91 8.36 -4.87
C LEU A 128 6.24 7.03 -4.16
N ASN A 129 5.42 6.01 -4.39
CA ASN A 129 5.82 4.64 -4.10
C ASN A 129 6.91 4.21 -5.10
N ARG A 130 8.18 4.40 -4.72
CA ARG A 130 9.37 4.10 -5.54
C ARG A 130 9.42 2.67 -6.08
N GLN A 131 8.73 1.71 -5.47
CA GLN A 131 8.73 0.33 -5.96
C GLN A 131 7.76 0.12 -7.11
N VAL A 132 6.53 0.65 -6.99
CA VAL A 132 5.53 0.63 -8.08
C VAL A 132 6.05 1.40 -9.27
N TYR A 133 6.59 2.60 -9.03
CA TYR A 133 7.20 3.44 -10.07
C TYR A 133 8.30 2.69 -10.84
N ARG A 134 9.20 1.97 -10.14
CA ARG A 134 10.23 1.13 -10.79
C ARG A 134 9.65 0.00 -11.65
N LYS A 135 8.60 -0.68 -11.18
CA LYS A 135 7.95 -1.77 -11.93
C LYS A 135 7.26 -1.24 -13.19
N VAL A 136 6.52 -0.15 -13.08
CA VAL A 136 5.85 0.48 -14.23
C VAL A 136 6.88 0.95 -15.25
N ARG A 137 7.99 1.57 -14.80
CA ARG A 137 9.10 1.98 -15.68
C ARG A 137 9.72 0.80 -16.40
N ALA A 138 10.02 -0.28 -15.70
CA ALA A 138 10.57 -1.49 -16.31
C ALA A 138 9.62 -2.07 -17.38
N SER A 139 8.31 -2.06 -17.12
CA SER A 139 7.28 -2.49 -18.09
C SER A 139 7.22 -1.56 -19.31
N LEU A 140 7.23 -0.25 -19.11
CA LEU A 140 7.23 0.76 -20.18
C LEU A 140 8.46 0.61 -21.09
N LEU A 141 9.64 0.39 -20.49
CA LEU A 141 10.90 0.21 -21.21
C LEU A 141 11.08 -1.21 -21.78
N GLY A 142 10.10 -2.11 -21.63
CA GLY A 142 10.11 -3.44 -22.24
C GLY A 142 11.07 -4.44 -21.59
N ALA A 143 11.45 -4.25 -20.31
CA ALA A 143 12.38 -5.14 -19.61
C ALA A 143 11.92 -6.61 -19.54
N GLU A 144 10.59 -6.84 -19.61
CA GLU A 144 9.96 -8.17 -19.64
C GLU A 144 9.20 -8.41 -20.96
N GLY A 145 9.67 -7.81 -22.06
CA GLY A 145 9.03 -7.82 -23.38
C GLY A 145 8.33 -6.49 -23.72
N SER A 146 8.44 -6.07 -24.98
CA SER A 146 7.84 -4.84 -25.51
C SER A 146 6.41 -5.06 -26.06
N GLY A 147 5.69 -3.99 -26.38
CA GLY A 147 4.34 -4.05 -26.95
C GLY A 147 3.18 -4.30 -25.97
N ALA A 148 3.46 -4.82 -24.78
CA ALA A 148 2.43 -5.22 -23.81
C ALA A 148 2.07 -4.15 -22.76
N PHE A 149 2.66 -2.94 -22.79
CA PHE A 149 2.45 -1.94 -21.73
C PHE A 149 0.97 -1.58 -21.54
N HIS A 150 0.23 -1.35 -22.62
CA HIS A 150 -1.22 -1.08 -22.58
C HIS A 150 -2.07 -2.20 -21.97
N LEU A 151 -1.57 -3.44 -21.92
CA LEU A 151 -2.25 -4.59 -21.32
C LEU A 151 -1.90 -4.73 -19.83
N LYS A 152 -0.66 -4.39 -19.47
CA LYS A 152 -0.13 -4.52 -18.11
C LYS A 152 -0.42 -3.30 -17.23
N HIS A 153 -0.93 -2.21 -17.82
CA HIS A 153 -1.14 -0.93 -17.14
C HIS A 153 -2.58 -0.42 -17.35
N GLY A 154 -3.23 0.05 -16.27
CA GLY A 154 -4.61 0.56 -16.29
C GLY A 154 -4.86 1.87 -17.05
N GLY A 155 -3.90 2.32 -17.86
CA GLY A 155 -3.98 3.55 -18.62
C GLY A 155 -3.93 4.85 -17.81
N ILE A 156 -4.38 5.93 -18.44
CA ILE A 156 -4.54 7.28 -17.89
C ILE A 156 -6.02 7.65 -18.07
N VAL A 157 -6.69 8.09 -17.00
CA VAL A 157 -8.07 8.56 -17.06
C VAL A 157 -8.09 10.07 -16.98
N VAL A 158 -8.75 10.70 -17.95
CA VAL A 158 -8.81 12.14 -18.14
C VAL A 158 -10.26 12.58 -18.13
N ILE A 159 -10.56 13.67 -17.45
CA ILE A 159 -11.84 14.38 -17.55
C ILE A 159 -11.57 15.63 -18.38
N ALA A 160 -12.33 15.81 -19.45
CA ALA A 160 -12.20 16.95 -20.37
C ALA A 160 -13.56 17.60 -20.60
N GLU A 161 -13.55 18.86 -21.01
CA GLU A 161 -14.76 19.59 -21.41
C GLU A 161 -15.34 18.97 -22.68
N ARG A 162 -14.48 18.72 -23.67
CA ARG A 162 -14.85 18.11 -24.94
C ARG A 162 -13.67 17.46 -25.64
N VAL A 163 -13.99 16.56 -26.56
CA VAL A 163 -13.06 15.93 -27.50
C VAL A 163 -13.49 16.28 -28.92
N GLU A 164 -12.59 16.90 -29.67
CA GLU A 164 -12.79 17.23 -31.08
C GLU A 164 -11.92 16.32 -31.94
N ARG A 165 -12.52 15.60 -32.89
CA ARG A 165 -11.74 14.82 -33.88
C ARG A 165 -11.26 15.77 -34.97
N ILE A 166 -9.94 15.92 -35.12
CA ILE A 166 -9.31 16.76 -36.15
C ILE A 166 -9.23 15.97 -37.46
N ASP A 167 -8.73 14.74 -37.40
CA ASP A 167 -8.60 13.83 -38.55
C ASP A 167 -8.83 12.36 -38.12
N GLU A 168 -8.41 11.39 -38.93
CA GLU A 168 -8.68 9.97 -38.68
C GLU A 168 -8.17 9.52 -37.30
N ASP A 169 -6.95 9.92 -36.96
CA ASP A 169 -6.24 9.44 -35.77
C ASP A 169 -5.87 10.57 -34.80
N THR A 170 -6.26 11.81 -35.07
CA THR A 170 -5.88 12.99 -34.26
C THR A 170 -7.07 13.62 -33.56
N TYR A 171 -6.92 13.84 -32.26
CA TYR A 171 -7.94 14.36 -31.37
C TYR A 171 -7.43 15.59 -30.62
N ARG A 172 -8.27 16.61 -30.46
CA ARG A 172 -8.04 17.74 -29.56
C ARG A 172 -8.89 17.54 -28.30
N LEU A 173 -8.24 17.50 -27.16
CA LEU A 173 -8.88 17.51 -25.86
C LEU A 173 -8.89 18.95 -25.36
N VAL A 174 -10.05 19.43 -24.90
CA VAL A 174 -10.21 20.79 -24.38
C VAL A 174 -10.57 20.72 -22.90
N PHE A 175 -9.98 21.58 -22.09
CA PHE A 175 -10.09 21.60 -20.64
C PHE A 175 -10.54 22.97 -20.12
N ASP A 176 -11.40 22.97 -19.11
CA ASP A 176 -11.76 24.14 -18.30
C ASP A 176 -11.08 24.06 -16.91
N ARG A 177 -10.15 24.99 -16.66
CA ARG A 177 -9.41 25.07 -15.39
C ARG A 177 -10.30 25.46 -14.21
N GLU A 178 -11.40 26.17 -14.42
CA GLU A 178 -12.29 26.57 -13.33
C GLU A 178 -13.05 25.39 -12.72
N VAL A 179 -13.16 24.30 -13.49
CA VAL A 179 -13.92 23.09 -13.14
C VAL A 179 -13.00 21.93 -12.71
N LYS A 180 -11.71 22.20 -12.49
CA LYS A 180 -10.71 21.20 -12.09
C LYS A 180 -10.67 19.98 -13.03
N GLN A 181 -10.74 20.20 -14.33
CA GLN A 181 -10.63 19.12 -15.32
C GLN A 181 -9.16 18.75 -15.55
N GLY A 182 -8.91 17.55 -16.06
CA GLY A 182 -7.55 17.03 -16.23
C GLY A 182 -7.44 15.54 -15.96
N ILE A 183 -6.24 15.08 -15.64
CA ILE A 183 -5.96 13.69 -15.26
C ILE A 183 -6.64 13.41 -13.92
N ALA A 184 -7.63 12.52 -13.94
CA ALA A 184 -8.31 12.03 -12.74
C ALA A 184 -7.60 10.81 -12.14
N ASN A 185 -6.92 10.01 -12.98
CA ASN A 185 -6.11 8.88 -12.55
C ASN A 185 -4.97 8.60 -13.54
N GLY A 186 -3.85 8.07 -13.05
CA GLY A 186 -2.67 7.75 -13.86
C GLY A 186 -1.62 8.85 -13.92
N ASN A 187 -1.66 9.87 -13.04
CA ASN A 187 -0.65 10.95 -12.99
C ASN A 187 0.78 10.41 -12.95
N HIS A 188 1.05 9.41 -12.10
CA HIS A 188 2.40 8.85 -11.99
C HIS A 188 2.86 8.23 -13.30
N SER A 189 1.96 7.56 -14.01
CA SER A 189 2.25 6.89 -15.27
C SER A 189 2.42 7.90 -16.40
N TYR A 190 1.62 8.96 -16.40
CA TYR A 190 1.79 10.08 -17.31
C TYR A 190 3.15 10.77 -17.14
N GLN A 191 3.52 11.15 -15.90
CA GLN A 191 4.82 11.76 -15.62
C GLN A 191 5.98 10.83 -15.99
N LEU A 192 5.87 9.55 -15.65
CA LEU A 192 6.87 8.54 -15.99
C LEU A 192 7.05 8.38 -17.51
N ILE A 193 5.96 8.45 -18.28
CA ILE A 193 6.02 8.42 -19.74
C ILE A 193 6.77 9.65 -20.24
N LEU A 194 6.43 10.86 -19.79
CA LEU A 194 7.12 12.09 -20.20
C LEU A 194 8.61 12.06 -19.86
N GLU A 195 8.97 11.64 -18.65
CA GLU A 195 10.37 11.46 -18.24
C GLU A 195 11.10 10.43 -19.12
N SER A 196 10.44 9.31 -19.45
CA SER A 196 11.03 8.27 -20.30
C SER A 196 11.12 8.68 -21.77
N GLN A 197 10.26 9.59 -22.24
CA GLN A 197 10.35 10.22 -23.56
C GLN A 197 11.59 11.12 -23.64
N GLU A 198 11.85 11.94 -22.62
CA GLU A 198 13.03 12.80 -22.55
C GLU A 198 14.34 11.98 -22.58
N GLU A 199 14.32 10.79 -21.97
CA GLU A 199 15.45 9.86 -22.02
C GLU A 199 15.61 9.12 -23.36
N GLY A 200 14.57 9.11 -24.22
CA GLY A 200 14.61 8.47 -25.54
C GLY A 200 14.57 6.93 -25.53
N ASN A 201 14.11 6.31 -24.44
CA ASN A 201 14.25 4.86 -24.22
C ASN A 201 12.94 4.06 -24.40
N ILE A 202 11.85 4.68 -24.84
CA ILE A 202 10.55 3.99 -25.00
C ILE A 202 10.53 3.21 -26.33
N PRO A 203 10.31 1.88 -26.32
CA PRO A 203 10.13 1.12 -27.54
C PRO A 203 8.93 1.59 -28.38
N GLU A 204 9.09 1.55 -29.71
CA GLU A 204 8.13 2.04 -30.72
C GLU A 204 6.75 1.37 -30.67
N ASP A 205 6.71 0.13 -30.22
CA ASP A 205 5.51 -0.71 -30.13
C ASP A 205 4.76 -0.54 -28.80
N GLN A 206 5.24 0.33 -27.90
CA GLN A 206 4.55 0.58 -26.64
C GLN A 206 3.40 1.55 -26.83
N TYR A 207 2.23 1.13 -26.36
CA TYR A 207 1.02 1.96 -26.31
C TYR A 207 0.58 2.14 -24.86
N VAL A 208 -0.12 3.24 -24.60
CA VAL A 208 -0.88 3.48 -23.36
C VAL A 208 -2.34 3.77 -23.73
N GLU A 209 -3.27 3.27 -22.91
CA GLU A 209 -4.68 3.62 -23.04
C GLU A 209 -4.96 4.93 -22.30
N ILE A 210 -5.52 5.92 -22.99
CA ILE A 210 -6.04 7.15 -22.41
C ILE A 210 -7.56 7.12 -22.52
N LYS A 211 -8.24 7.03 -21.38
CA LYS A 211 -9.70 7.10 -21.30
C LYS A 211 -10.13 8.52 -20.99
N VAL A 212 -10.91 9.15 -21.86
CA VAL A 212 -11.37 10.52 -21.71
C VAL A 212 -12.87 10.52 -21.44
N HIS A 213 -13.30 11.06 -20.30
CA HIS A 213 -14.70 11.31 -19.98
C HIS A 213 -15.04 12.77 -20.27
N VAL A 214 -16.14 13.01 -20.98
CA VAL A 214 -16.68 14.35 -21.26
C VAL A 214 -18.10 14.47 -20.73
N GLY A 215 -18.52 15.68 -20.36
CA GLY A 215 -19.85 15.92 -19.79
C GLY A 215 -20.00 15.47 -18.33
N VAL A 216 -18.90 15.25 -17.60
CA VAL A 216 -18.92 14.94 -16.16
C VAL A 216 -19.34 16.18 -15.37
N PRO A 217 -20.33 16.09 -14.46
CA PRO A 217 -20.71 17.21 -13.59
C PRO A 217 -19.53 17.69 -12.73
N SER A 218 -19.41 19.01 -12.58
CA SER A 218 -18.30 19.65 -11.87
C SER A 218 -18.12 19.20 -10.42
N ASP A 219 -19.23 18.94 -9.74
CA ASP A 219 -19.29 18.46 -8.36
C ASP A 219 -18.94 16.97 -8.22
N ALA A 220 -19.09 16.18 -9.29
CA ALA A 220 -18.76 14.76 -9.32
C ALA A 220 -17.30 14.45 -9.73
N VAL A 221 -16.53 15.44 -10.18
CA VAL A 221 -15.14 15.26 -10.66
C VAL A 221 -14.26 14.62 -9.58
N ALA A 222 -14.31 15.16 -8.36
CA ALA A 222 -13.49 14.67 -7.24
C ALA A 222 -13.90 13.26 -6.79
N ASP A 223 -15.21 13.01 -6.66
CA ASP A 223 -15.75 11.70 -6.26
C ASP A 223 -15.42 10.61 -7.29
N LEU A 224 -15.51 10.95 -8.59
CA LEU A 224 -15.14 10.05 -9.68
C LEU A 224 -13.64 9.71 -9.63
N ALA A 225 -12.78 10.72 -9.42
CA ALA A 225 -11.34 10.52 -9.28
C ALA A 225 -10.99 9.62 -8.08
N ASP A 226 -11.65 9.82 -6.93
CA ASP A 226 -11.46 8.97 -5.75
C ASP A 226 -11.93 7.52 -5.95
N GLY A 227 -13.07 7.31 -6.64
CA GLY A 227 -13.55 5.98 -7.00
C GLY A 227 -12.60 5.24 -7.95
N LEU A 228 -12.05 5.94 -8.95
CA LEU A 228 -11.04 5.38 -9.86
C LEU A 228 -9.75 5.01 -9.12
N ASN A 229 -9.36 5.78 -8.10
CA ASN A 229 -8.16 5.53 -7.31
C ASN A 229 -8.30 4.35 -6.34
N THR A 230 -9.50 4.08 -5.84
CA THR A 230 -9.75 3.06 -4.81
C THR A 230 -9.98 1.66 -5.40
N SER A 231 -10.45 1.59 -6.65
CA SER A 231 -10.79 0.33 -7.33
C SER A 231 -9.61 -0.46 -7.93
N MET A 232 -8.40 0.14 -8.02
CA MET A 232 -7.30 -0.42 -8.84
C MET A 232 -6.14 -1.09 -8.08
N GLN A 233 -6.10 -1.09 -6.74
CA GLN A 233 -4.97 -1.70 -6.02
C GLN A 233 -5.30 -3.10 -5.51
N VAL A 234 -4.99 -4.13 -6.31
CA VAL A 234 -5.08 -5.53 -5.88
C VAL A 234 -3.99 -5.82 -4.84
N ARG A 235 -4.36 -6.44 -3.72
CA ARG A 235 -3.42 -6.82 -2.66
C ARG A 235 -2.44 -7.90 -3.12
N GLU A 236 -1.23 -7.90 -2.56
CA GLU A 236 -0.17 -8.85 -2.96
C GLU A 236 -0.58 -10.31 -2.68
N GLU A 237 -1.32 -10.57 -1.59
CA GLU A 237 -1.88 -11.89 -1.27
C GLU A 237 -2.84 -12.40 -2.36
N SER A 238 -3.77 -11.57 -2.85
CA SER A 238 -4.69 -11.96 -3.92
C SER A 238 -3.98 -12.32 -5.22
N LEU A 239 -2.91 -11.58 -5.55
CA LEU A 239 -2.07 -11.88 -6.72
C LEU A 239 -1.27 -13.18 -6.54
N ALA A 240 -0.86 -13.50 -5.32
CA ALA A 240 -0.16 -14.74 -5.02
C ALA A 240 -1.11 -15.94 -5.12
N ASP A 241 -2.34 -15.81 -4.62
CA ASP A 241 -3.35 -16.86 -4.75
C ASP A 241 -3.72 -17.14 -6.21
N LEU A 242 -3.93 -16.08 -7.01
CA LEU A 242 -4.16 -16.20 -8.45
C LEU A 242 -3.00 -16.91 -9.19
N ARG A 243 -1.79 -16.89 -8.62
CA ARG A 243 -0.59 -17.56 -9.13
C ARG A 243 -0.35 -18.92 -8.48
N ASN A 244 -1.36 -19.48 -7.81
CA ASN A 244 -1.33 -20.79 -7.16
C ASN A 244 -0.21 -20.91 -6.12
N LYS A 245 0.16 -19.79 -5.47
CA LYS A 245 1.23 -19.78 -4.47
C LYS A 245 0.79 -20.37 -3.13
N PHE A 246 -0.47 -20.75 -2.97
CA PHE A 246 -1.00 -21.29 -1.72
C PHE A 246 -1.53 -22.72 -1.84
N ASP A 247 -1.46 -23.34 -3.01
CA ASP A 247 -2.02 -24.67 -3.27
C ASP A 247 -1.50 -25.72 -2.28
N TRP A 248 -0.19 -25.71 -2.01
CA TRP A 248 0.41 -26.62 -1.02
C TRP A 248 -0.22 -26.49 0.38
N LEU A 249 -0.60 -25.28 0.78
CA LEU A 249 -1.20 -25.01 2.08
C LEU A 249 -2.70 -25.34 2.04
N LYS A 250 -3.39 -25.06 0.93
CA LYS A 250 -4.78 -25.50 0.71
C LYS A 250 -4.88 -27.03 0.81
N ASP A 251 -3.93 -27.75 0.22
CA ASP A 251 -3.83 -29.20 0.26
C ASP A 251 -3.55 -29.71 1.68
N ALA A 252 -2.56 -29.11 2.37
CA ALA A 252 -2.25 -29.46 3.76
C ALA A 252 -3.44 -29.26 4.70
N LEU A 253 -4.25 -28.22 4.48
CA LEU A 253 -5.43 -27.93 5.30
C LEU A 253 -6.68 -28.71 4.86
N ALA A 254 -6.67 -29.36 3.69
CA ALA A 254 -7.87 -29.99 3.10
C ALA A 254 -8.43 -31.16 3.92
N THR A 255 -7.61 -31.80 4.75
CA THR A 255 -8.05 -32.95 5.57
C THR A 255 -8.93 -32.52 6.75
N HIS A 256 -8.91 -31.23 7.11
CA HIS A 256 -9.75 -30.68 8.16
C HIS A 256 -11.02 -30.05 7.60
N VAL A 257 -12.18 -30.36 8.21
CA VAL A 257 -13.51 -29.93 7.71
C VAL A 257 -13.65 -28.42 7.51
N ASN A 258 -12.98 -27.63 8.35
CA ASN A 258 -12.97 -26.16 8.25
C ASN A 258 -11.68 -25.61 7.63
N GLY A 259 -10.71 -26.45 7.24
CA GLY A 259 -9.33 -26.03 7.03
C GLY A 259 -9.16 -24.95 5.96
N GLN A 260 -9.72 -25.16 4.77
CA GLN A 260 -9.63 -24.15 3.71
C GLN A 260 -10.55 -22.94 3.93
N SER A 261 -11.79 -23.19 4.40
CA SER A 261 -12.80 -22.12 4.62
C SER A 261 -12.50 -21.23 5.82
N ALA A 262 -11.60 -21.65 6.72
CA ALA A 262 -11.16 -20.84 7.84
C ALA A 262 -10.15 -19.77 7.45
N VAL A 263 -9.58 -19.83 6.24
CA VAL A 263 -8.54 -18.95 5.74
C VAL A 263 -9.07 -18.10 4.60
N ALA A 264 -8.90 -16.79 4.68
CA ALA A 264 -9.08 -15.86 3.59
C ALA A 264 -7.81 -15.84 2.71
N TRP A 265 -7.93 -16.35 1.48
CA TRP A 265 -6.81 -16.55 0.55
C TRP A 265 -6.57 -15.32 -0.33
N HIS A 266 -7.65 -14.62 -0.67
CA HIS A 266 -7.60 -13.36 -1.40
C HIS A 266 -8.59 -12.33 -0.84
N GLU A 267 -8.47 -11.09 -1.33
CA GLU A 267 -9.40 -10.03 -0.97
C GLU A 267 -10.85 -10.40 -1.31
N GLY A 268 -11.75 -10.19 -0.36
CA GLY A 268 -13.16 -10.54 -0.48
C GLY A 268 -13.53 -11.92 0.06
N ASP A 269 -12.55 -12.78 0.39
CA ASP A 269 -12.84 -14.05 1.06
C ASP A 269 -13.30 -13.85 2.50
N ASP A 270 -14.22 -14.73 2.91
CA ASP A 270 -14.58 -14.92 4.30
C ASP A 270 -13.61 -15.93 4.94
N GLY A 271 -13.06 -15.60 6.11
CA GLY A 271 -12.18 -16.48 6.88
C GLY A 271 -11.86 -15.89 8.25
N GLU A 272 -11.61 -16.73 9.24
CA GLU A 272 -11.17 -16.26 10.57
C GLU A 272 -9.70 -15.83 10.55
N TYR A 273 -8.91 -16.40 9.62
CA TYR A 273 -7.49 -16.09 9.44
C TYR A 273 -7.22 -15.52 8.05
N ASP A 274 -6.40 -14.48 7.98
CA ASP A 274 -5.77 -14.05 6.73
C ASP A 274 -4.62 -15.01 6.40
N VAL A 275 -4.44 -15.41 5.13
CA VAL A 275 -3.37 -16.35 4.72
C VAL A 275 -1.97 -15.90 5.18
N ARG A 276 -1.71 -14.59 5.27
CA ARG A 276 -0.43 -14.05 5.75
C ARG A 276 -0.23 -14.31 7.24
N GLU A 277 -1.31 -14.41 8.01
CA GLU A 277 -1.26 -14.80 9.42
C GLU A 277 -0.91 -16.28 9.57
N VAL A 278 -1.51 -17.14 8.76
CA VAL A 278 -1.19 -18.58 8.75
C VAL A 278 0.29 -18.78 8.42
N LEU A 279 0.77 -18.16 7.34
CA LEU A 279 2.19 -18.21 6.98
C LEU A 279 3.10 -17.65 8.08
N ALA A 280 2.69 -16.58 8.75
CA ALA A 280 3.45 -16.00 9.85
C ALA A 280 3.53 -16.93 11.07
N LEU A 281 2.47 -17.67 11.38
CA LEU A 281 2.46 -18.68 12.44
C LEU A 281 3.41 -19.84 12.09
N LEU A 282 3.32 -20.40 10.88
CA LEU A 282 4.24 -21.46 10.45
C LEU A 282 5.70 -21.00 10.49
N MET A 283 5.99 -19.80 9.99
CA MET A 283 7.33 -19.23 10.06
C MET A 283 7.79 -18.96 11.49
N ALA A 284 6.90 -18.63 12.43
CA ALA A 284 7.24 -18.46 13.85
C ALA A 284 7.65 -19.78 14.54
N LEU A 285 7.27 -20.93 13.96
CA LEU A 285 7.67 -22.26 14.40
C LEU A 285 9.02 -22.72 13.83
N ASP A 286 9.65 -21.94 12.94
CA ASP A 286 10.92 -22.32 12.30
C ASP A 286 12.14 -21.93 13.17
N PRO A 287 12.79 -22.89 13.87
CA PRO A 287 13.98 -22.60 14.66
C PRO A 287 15.21 -22.27 13.80
N ASN A 288 15.24 -22.64 12.51
CA ASN A 288 16.34 -22.30 11.61
C ASN A 288 16.23 -20.84 11.13
N ARG A 289 15.00 -20.35 10.96
CA ARG A 289 14.73 -18.93 10.65
C ARG A 289 14.83 -18.04 11.88
N TYR A 290 14.33 -18.53 13.02
CA TYR A 290 14.35 -17.80 14.29
C TYR A 290 14.98 -18.66 15.41
N PRO A 291 16.31 -18.63 15.54
CA PRO A 291 17.02 -19.39 16.57
C PRO A 291 16.47 -19.12 17.98
N LEU A 292 16.46 -20.13 18.84
CA LEU A 292 15.93 -20.01 20.20
C LEU A 292 16.64 -18.93 21.01
N GLU A 293 17.97 -18.91 20.92
CA GLU A 293 18.83 -17.96 21.62
C GLU A 293 18.69 -16.54 21.07
N ASP A 294 18.55 -16.37 19.75
CA ASP A 294 18.49 -15.06 19.12
C ASP A 294 17.45 -14.98 17.99
N PRO A 295 16.16 -14.87 18.31
CA PRO A 295 15.08 -14.91 17.33
C PRO A 295 14.86 -13.51 16.70
N VAL A 296 15.91 -12.89 16.16
CA VAL A 296 15.83 -11.54 15.57
C VAL A 296 14.83 -11.54 14.42
N GLY A 297 13.90 -10.57 14.44
CA GLY A 297 12.90 -10.41 13.40
C GLY A 297 11.65 -11.27 13.58
N ILE A 298 11.60 -12.16 14.58
CA ILE A 298 10.42 -12.98 14.89
C ILE A 298 9.21 -12.12 15.25
N GLU A 299 9.43 -10.94 15.83
CA GLU A 299 8.36 -10.02 16.21
C GLU A 299 7.54 -9.54 15.01
N ASN A 300 8.10 -9.65 13.79
CA ASN A 300 7.38 -9.33 12.56
C ASN A 300 6.24 -10.32 12.24
N THR A 301 6.27 -11.55 12.78
CA THR A 301 5.18 -12.54 12.63
C THR A 301 3.89 -12.08 13.30
N TYR A 302 3.98 -11.09 14.20
CA TYR A 302 2.85 -10.34 14.70
C TYR A 302 2.80 -8.90 14.15
N ALA A 303 3.93 -8.20 14.16
CA ALA A 303 3.95 -6.75 13.96
C ALA A 303 3.88 -6.29 12.50
N ARG A 304 4.34 -7.12 11.55
CA ARG A 304 4.56 -6.74 10.15
C ARG A 304 4.30 -7.90 9.18
N LEU A 305 3.07 -8.38 9.13
CA LEU A 305 2.65 -9.49 8.26
C LEU A 305 3.04 -9.32 6.79
N SER A 306 2.95 -8.11 6.22
CA SER A 306 3.38 -7.85 4.84
C SER A 306 4.89 -8.03 4.61
N THR A 307 5.71 -7.90 5.66
CA THR A 307 7.16 -8.16 5.56
C THR A 307 7.43 -9.66 5.61
N VAL A 308 6.73 -10.38 6.49
CA VAL A 308 6.80 -11.84 6.61
C VAL A 308 6.31 -12.50 5.32
N PHE A 309 5.19 -12.03 4.77
CA PHE A 309 4.65 -12.49 3.51
C PHE A 309 5.62 -12.30 2.34
N ARG A 310 6.29 -11.13 2.24
CA ARG A 310 7.32 -10.91 1.21
C ARG A 310 8.55 -11.80 1.42
N ALA A 311 8.89 -12.15 2.66
CA ALA A 311 9.95 -13.11 2.95
C ALA A 311 9.56 -14.53 2.49
N TYR A 312 8.31 -14.94 2.70
CA TYR A 312 7.75 -16.18 2.12
C TYR A 312 7.84 -16.19 0.60
N LEU A 313 7.40 -15.13 -0.08
CA LEU A 313 7.45 -15.07 -1.56
C LEU A 313 8.88 -15.17 -2.12
N LYS A 314 9.90 -14.82 -1.33
CA LYS A 314 11.31 -14.94 -1.72
C LYS A 314 11.86 -16.36 -1.55
N ASP A 315 11.37 -17.08 -0.55
CA ASP A 315 11.86 -18.40 -0.14
C ASP A 315 10.67 -19.28 0.31
N PRO A 316 9.82 -19.70 -0.64
CA PRO A 316 8.59 -20.43 -0.32
C PRO A 316 8.88 -21.86 0.15
N GLU A 317 9.90 -22.51 -0.42
CA GLU A 317 10.27 -23.91 -0.16
C GLU A 317 10.54 -24.15 1.34
N ARG A 318 11.22 -23.21 2.01
CA ARG A 318 11.47 -23.28 3.45
C ARG A 318 10.20 -23.30 4.29
N VAL A 319 9.16 -22.57 3.89
CA VAL A 319 7.88 -22.54 4.61
C VAL A 319 7.03 -23.75 4.25
N MET A 320 7.14 -24.25 3.01
CA MET A 320 6.47 -25.47 2.56
C MET A 320 6.91 -26.72 3.33
N GLN A 321 8.11 -26.73 3.95
CA GLN A 321 8.54 -27.80 4.86
C GLN A 321 7.52 -28.04 5.99
N PHE A 322 6.73 -27.03 6.37
CA PHE A 322 5.76 -27.11 7.46
C PHE A 322 4.40 -27.68 7.03
N ALA A 323 4.24 -28.13 5.79
CA ALA A 323 2.96 -28.65 5.28
C ALA A 323 2.37 -29.75 6.18
N ASP A 324 3.19 -30.72 6.58
CA ASP A 324 2.74 -31.91 7.34
C ASP A 324 2.24 -31.56 8.74
N ILE A 325 2.76 -30.49 9.35
CA ILE A 325 2.36 -30.02 10.69
C ILE A 325 1.46 -28.77 10.66
N ALA A 326 1.05 -28.30 9.47
CA ALA A 326 0.34 -27.02 9.34
C ALA A 326 -1.00 -27.00 10.08
N LEU A 327 -1.75 -28.10 10.01
CA LEU A 327 -3.02 -28.24 10.72
C LEU A 327 -2.84 -28.26 12.23
N GLU A 328 -1.90 -29.08 12.71
CA GLU A 328 -1.55 -29.19 14.12
C GLU A 328 -1.02 -27.86 14.68
N ALA A 329 -0.27 -27.10 13.88
CA ALA A 329 0.17 -25.76 14.26
C ALA A 329 -1.01 -24.80 14.47
N LEU A 330 -2.02 -24.83 13.60
CA LEU A 330 -3.22 -23.99 13.76
C LEU A 330 -4.10 -24.46 14.92
N GLU A 331 -4.26 -25.78 15.08
CA GLU A 331 -4.95 -26.35 16.24
C GLU A 331 -4.26 -25.94 17.55
N LEU A 332 -2.93 -26.02 17.63
CA LEU A 332 -2.16 -25.61 18.81
C LEU A 332 -2.31 -24.11 19.10
N TYR A 333 -2.25 -23.27 18.08
CA TYR A 333 -2.45 -21.83 18.24
C TYR A 333 -3.83 -21.52 18.82
N GLU A 334 -4.87 -22.23 18.38
CA GLU A 334 -6.22 -22.11 18.93
C GLU A 334 -6.34 -22.70 20.33
N TYR A 335 -5.71 -23.85 20.57
CA TYR A 335 -5.69 -24.54 21.85
C TYR A 335 -5.10 -23.65 22.93
N ILE A 336 -3.95 -23.02 22.66
CA ILE A 336 -3.31 -22.03 23.55
C ILE A 336 -4.29 -20.90 23.89
N ARG A 337 -5.00 -20.39 22.88
CA ARG A 337 -5.87 -19.21 23.06
C ARG A 337 -7.15 -19.51 23.82
N ILE A 338 -7.77 -20.66 23.58
CA ILE A 338 -9.02 -21.05 24.23
C ILE A 338 -8.79 -21.59 25.65
N THR A 339 -7.64 -22.23 25.90
CA THR A 339 -7.31 -22.84 27.20
C THR A 339 -6.50 -21.94 28.13
N ALA A 340 -6.00 -20.79 27.66
CA ALA A 340 -5.34 -19.79 28.52
C ALA A 340 -6.10 -19.48 29.84
N PRO A 341 -7.45 -19.34 29.86
CA PRO A 341 -8.19 -19.16 31.10
C PRO A 341 -8.09 -20.35 32.09
N LYS A 342 -7.95 -21.57 31.58
CA LYS A 342 -7.86 -22.82 32.37
C LYS A 342 -6.48 -22.96 33.01
N VAL A 343 -5.41 -22.65 32.26
CA VAL A 343 -4.02 -22.79 32.76
C VAL A 343 -3.56 -21.59 33.60
N TRP A 344 -4.26 -20.46 33.55
CA TRP A 344 -3.90 -19.27 34.33
C TRP A 344 -4.23 -19.42 35.82
N ASN A 345 -3.22 -19.21 36.68
CA ASN A 345 -3.40 -19.21 38.13
C ASN A 345 -4.03 -17.88 38.60
N GLY A 346 -5.36 -17.79 38.52
CA GLY A 346 -6.14 -16.65 39.02
C GLY A 346 -7.33 -16.31 38.12
N VAL A 347 -7.86 -15.08 38.25
CA VAL A 347 -9.01 -14.64 37.44
C VAL A 347 -8.53 -14.12 36.08
N PHE A 348 -8.42 -15.01 35.09
CA PHE A 348 -7.90 -14.67 33.76
C PHE A 348 -8.62 -13.47 33.11
N ARG A 349 -9.95 -13.41 33.21
CA ARG A 349 -10.77 -12.31 32.65
C ARG A 349 -10.43 -10.91 33.17
N LYS A 350 -9.74 -10.81 34.33
CA LYS A 350 -9.29 -9.53 34.90
C LYS A 350 -7.90 -9.11 34.39
N THR A 351 -7.21 -9.97 33.66
CA THR A 351 -5.89 -9.67 33.09
C THR A 351 -6.03 -8.83 31.81
N LYS A 352 -4.99 -8.05 31.46
CA LYS A 352 -4.95 -7.31 30.19
C LYS A 352 -4.67 -8.21 28.98
N ILE A 353 -4.30 -9.47 29.21
CA ILE A 353 -4.05 -10.46 28.16
C ILE A 353 -5.30 -11.29 27.82
N ALA A 354 -6.42 -11.04 28.51
CA ALA A 354 -7.71 -11.61 28.18
C ALA A 354 -8.49 -10.70 27.22
N GLU A 355 -9.01 -11.29 26.15
CA GLU A 355 -10.02 -10.70 25.27
C GLU A 355 -11.36 -11.32 25.62
N THR A 356 -12.39 -10.50 25.88
CA THR A 356 -13.74 -11.00 26.19
C THR A 356 -14.76 -10.48 25.18
N ARG A 357 -15.77 -11.29 24.89
CA ARG A 357 -16.94 -10.94 24.07
C ARG A 357 -18.21 -11.17 24.90
N PRO A 358 -18.80 -10.11 25.49
CA PRO A 358 -20.01 -10.27 26.31
C PRO A 358 -21.22 -10.81 25.53
N ASN A 359 -21.32 -10.48 24.25
CA ASN A 359 -22.48 -10.76 23.40
C ASN A 359 -22.12 -11.62 22.18
N GLY A 360 -21.31 -12.66 22.37
CA GLY A 360 -20.96 -13.59 21.28
C GLY A 360 -19.75 -14.45 21.62
N LEU A 361 -19.36 -15.30 20.67
CA LEU A 361 -18.21 -16.18 20.81
C LEU A 361 -17.11 -15.79 19.83
N PHE A 362 -15.87 -15.96 20.25
CA PHE A 362 -14.75 -16.13 19.33
C PHE A 362 -14.85 -17.53 18.74
N LYS A 363 -14.59 -17.67 17.44
CA LYS A 363 -14.57 -18.97 16.75
C LYS A 363 -13.16 -19.54 16.73
N PHE A 364 -13.07 -20.86 16.86
CA PHE A 364 -11.84 -21.64 16.79
C PHE A 364 -12.08 -22.77 15.78
N PRO A 365 -11.97 -22.49 14.47
CA PRO A 365 -12.30 -23.44 13.41
C PRO A 365 -11.48 -24.74 13.41
N TYR A 366 -10.27 -24.74 13.97
CA TYR A 366 -9.39 -25.93 14.01
C TYR A 366 -9.58 -26.76 15.29
N LEU A 367 -10.40 -26.29 16.22
CA LEU A 367 -10.84 -27.07 17.38
C LEU A 367 -12.28 -27.50 17.21
N ILE A 368 -12.51 -28.80 17.09
CA ILE A 368 -13.86 -29.36 16.93
C ILE A 368 -14.46 -29.72 18.29
N ASP A 369 -15.67 -29.23 18.56
CA ASP A 369 -16.43 -29.58 19.75
C ASP A 369 -17.08 -30.97 19.65
N ALA A 370 -17.68 -31.44 20.74
CA ALA A 370 -18.35 -32.74 20.78
C ALA A 370 -19.50 -32.91 19.77
N SER A 371 -19.97 -31.82 19.16
CA SER A 371 -21.02 -31.82 18.13
C SER A 371 -20.48 -31.79 16.69
N GLY A 372 -19.15 -31.84 16.51
CA GLY A 372 -18.53 -31.76 15.20
C GLY A 372 -18.43 -30.35 14.63
N ARG A 373 -18.61 -29.31 15.46
CA ARG A 373 -18.58 -27.91 15.03
C ARG A 373 -17.33 -27.19 15.53
N ALA A 374 -16.97 -26.09 14.88
CA ALA A 374 -15.93 -25.19 15.37
C ALA A 374 -16.23 -24.75 16.81
N SER A 375 -15.24 -24.88 17.69
CA SER A 375 -15.34 -24.51 19.09
C SER A 375 -15.52 -23.00 19.23
N GLY A 376 -16.16 -22.60 20.33
CA GLY A 376 -16.38 -21.20 20.65
C GLY A 376 -16.12 -20.89 22.11
N SER A 377 -15.60 -19.70 22.37
CA SER A 377 -15.45 -19.17 23.74
C SER A 377 -15.74 -17.68 23.77
N ASP A 378 -16.33 -17.20 24.87
CA ASP A 378 -16.57 -15.78 25.12
C ASP A 378 -15.31 -15.09 25.71
N VAL A 379 -14.24 -15.84 25.97
CA VAL A 379 -12.94 -15.35 26.41
C VAL A 379 -11.80 -16.07 25.69
N ARG A 380 -10.76 -15.34 25.32
CA ARG A 380 -9.54 -15.92 24.73
C ARG A 380 -8.29 -15.14 25.11
N LEU A 381 -7.12 -15.74 24.88
CA LEU A 381 -5.85 -15.01 24.89
C LEU A 381 -5.79 -14.04 23.70
N ILE A 382 -5.46 -12.78 23.99
CA ILE A 382 -5.27 -11.76 22.95
C ILE A 382 -4.14 -12.16 22.00
N LYS A 383 -4.27 -11.81 20.72
CA LYS A 383 -3.27 -12.13 19.69
C LYS A 383 -1.82 -11.69 20.03
N PRO A 384 -1.56 -10.48 20.57
CA PRO A 384 -0.20 -10.06 20.94
C PRO A 384 0.45 -10.94 22.01
N ALA A 385 -0.35 -11.61 22.85
CA ALA A 385 0.12 -12.56 23.86
C ALA A 385 0.19 -13.99 23.30
N ALA A 386 -0.73 -14.36 22.41
CA ALA A 386 -0.82 -15.68 21.81
C ALA A 386 0.36 -15.98 20.89
N VAL A 387 0.76 -15.05 20.02
CA VAL A 387 1.86 -15.29 19.06
C VAL A 387 3.19 -15.62 19.76
N PRO A 388 3.69 -14.87 20.77
CA PRO A 388 4.92 -15.26 21.48
C PRO A 388 4.77 -16.51 22.36
N SER A 389 3.55 -16.83 22.83
CA SER A 389 3.29 -18.08 23.56
C SER A 389 3.35 -19.29 22.62
N PHE A 390 2.77 -19.15 21.43
CA PHE A 390 2.79 -20.17 20.38
C PHE A 390 4.19 -20.35 19.78
N ALA A 391 4.88 -19.26 19.47
CA ALA A 391 6.24 -19.30 18.90
C ALA A 391 7.27 -19.95 19.85
N ALA A 392 6.97 -20.06 21.15
CA ALA A 392 7.80 -20.82 22.08
C ALA A 392 7.90 -22.31 21.70
N PHE A 393 6.86 -22.86 21.06
CA PHE A 393 6.81 -24.25 20.61
C PHE A 393 7.77 -24.56 19.47
N ARG A 394 8.41 -23.55 18.87
CA ARG A 394 9.52 -23.77 17.92
C ARG A 394 10.69 -24.55 18.53
N ALA A 395 10.83 -24.55 19.86
CA ALA A 395 11.78 -25.40 20.58
C ALA A 395 11.51 -26.91 20.40
N LEU A 396 10.26 -27.25 20.07
CA LEU A 396 9.75 -28.61 19.95
C LEU A 396 9.57 -29.04 18.48
N VAL A 397 10.11 -28.26 17.54
CA VAL A 397 10.08 -28.57 16.11
C VAL A 397 11.48 -29.01 15.65
N SER A 398 11.52 -30.02 14.79
CA SER A 398 12.70 -30.43 14.03
C SER A 398 12.50 -30.00 12.59
N VAL A 399 13.48 -29.28 12.02
CA VAL A 399 13.43 -28.83 10.62
C VAL A 399 14.73 -29.26 9.95
N PRO A 400 14.71 -30.31 9.12
CA PRO A 400 15.88 -30.75 8.39
C PRO A 400 16.28 -29.74 7.30
N ASP A 401 17.49 -29.89 6.76
CA ASP A 401 17.96 -29.08 5.62
C ASP A 401 17.09 -29.34 4.37
N GLU A 402 16.68 -30.59 4.17
CA GLU A 402 15.73 -31.02 3.13
C GLU A 402 14.67 -31.94 3.75
N GLY A 403 13.41 -31.80 3.30
CA GLY A 403 12.28 -32.62 3.79
C GLY A 403 11.31 -31.85 4.69
N ALA A 404 10.37 -32.59 5.29
CA ALA A 404 9.30 -32.02 6.10
C ALA A 404 9.77 -31.66 7.53
N ALA A 405 9.19 -30.59 8.08
CA ALA A 405 9.29 -30.26 9.48
C ALA A 405 8.36 -31.18 10.29
N GLU A 406 8.82 -31.59 11.46
CA GLU A 406 8.07 -32.50 12.33
C GLU A 406 8.10 -32.01 13.78
N TRP A 407 7.06 -32.35 14.54
CA TRP A 407 7.10 -32.22 16.00
C TRP A 407 8.05 -33.25 16.57
N ARG A 408 8.82 -32.87 17.58
CA ARG A 408 9.73 -33.80 18.29
C ARG A 408 9.00 -34.86 19.11
N TYR A 409 7.73 -34.62 19.42
CA TYR A 409 6.87 -35.49 20.22
C TYR A 409 5.51 -35.64 19.53
N PRO A 410 4.75 -36.71 19.81
CA PRO A 410 3.37 -36.82 19.36
C PRO A 410 2.56 -35.58 19.72
N PHE A 411 1.68 -35.13 18.82
CA PHE A 411 1.00 -33.84 18.95
C PHE A 411 0.16 -33.68 20.24
N GLU A 412 -0.46 -34.74 20.74
CA GLU A 412 -1.15 -34.71 22.04
C GLU A 412 -0.22 -34.39 23.21
N GLU A 413 1.04 -34.83 23.14
CA GLU A 413 2.04 -34.49 24.16
C GLU A 413 2.52 -33.04 24.02
N ILE A 414 2.54 -32.50 22.79
CA ILE A 414 2.78 -31.07 22.56
C ILE A 414 1.69 -30.24 23.26
N LYS A 415 0.41 -30.62 23.13
CA LYS A 415 -0.69 -30.01 23.90
C LYS A 415 -0.52 -30.21 25.41
N GLY A 416 -0.05 -31.39 25.84
CA GLY A 416 0.27 -31.67 27.24
C GLY A 416 1.34 -30.74 27.82
N LEU A 417 2.35 -30.37 27.04
CA LEU A 417 3.36 -29.39 27.45
C LEU A 417 2.77 -27.99 27.65
N TRP A 418 1.77 -27.59 26.85
CA TRP A 418 1.01 -26.37 27.13
C TRP A 418 0.22 -26.47 28.43
N ASP A 419 -0.48 -27.59 28.66
CA ASP A 419 -1.27 -27.77 29.88
C ASP A 419 -0.41 -27.73 31.15
N GLN A 420 0.82 -28.24 31.07
CA GLN A 420 1.76 -28.27 32.19
C GLN A 420 2.48 -26.94 32.40
N TYR A 421 3.03 -26.34 31.34
CA TYR A 421 3.94 -25.19 31.42
C TYR A 421 3.32 -23.86 30.95
N GLY A 422 2.11 -23.88 30.41
CA GLY A 422 1.41 -22.70 29.89
C GLY A 422 1.19 -21.62 30.95
N SER A 423 1.00 -22.00 32.22
CA SER A 423 0.89 -21.03 33.32
C SER A 423 2.17 -20.20 33.52
N GLU A 424 3.35 -20.79 33.28
CA GLU A 424 4.65 -20.11 33.37
C GLU A 424 4.87 -19.22 32.14
N VAL A 425 4.55 -19.72 30.95
CA VAL A 425 4.61 -18.94 29.70
C VAL A 425 3.71 -17.70 29.79
N LEU A 426 2.47 -17.86 30.24
CA LEU A 426 1.54 -16.74 30.40
C LEU A 426 2.01 -15.74 31.46
N ARG A 427 2.73 -16.18 32.50
CA ARG A 427 3.30 -15.28 33.51
C ARG A 427 4.36 -14.38 32.91
N GLU A 428 5.28 -14.92 32.10
CA GLU A 428 6.28 -14.12 31.38
C GLU A 428 5.62 -13.07 30.48
N VAL A 429 4.59 -13.47 29.74
CA VAL A 429 3.83 -12.56 28.86
C VAL A 429 3.09 -11.48 29.68
N HIS A 430 2.39 -11.89 30.73
CA HIS A 430 1.66 -10.97 31.60
C HIS A 430 2.61 -9.95 32.26
N ASP A 431 3.74 -10.41 32.78
CA ASP A 431 4.70 -9.57 33.48
C ASP A 431 5.40 -8.60 32.52
N SER A 432 5.69 -9.02 31.29
CA SER A 432 6.17 -8.12 30.24
C SER A 432 5.14 -7.03 29.92
N VAL A 433 3.86 -7.39 29.75
CA VAL A 433 2.80 -6.40 29.47
C VAL A 433 2.62 -5.41 30.63
N MET A 434 2.54 -5.92 31.87
CA MET A 434 2.18 -5.09 33.02
C MET A 434 3.34 -4.31 33.59
N ARG A 435 4.49 -4.96 33.82
CA ARG A 435 5.62 -4.36 34.55
C ARG A 435 6.56 -3.60 33.64
N GLN A 436 6.80 -4.09 32.43
CA GLN A 436 7.78 -3.49 31.52
C GLN A 436 7.15 -2.42 30.62
N HIS A 437 5.86 -2.54 30.29
CA HIS A 437 5.20 -1.67 29.31
C HIS A 437 3.89 -1.04 29.78
N ASN A 438 3.70 -0.94 31.10
CA ASN A 438 2.62 -0.18 31.74
C ASN A 438 1.22 -0.53 31.18
N GLY A 439 0.99 -1.82 30.88
CA GLY A 439 -0.28 -2.32 30.36
C GLY A 439 -0.47 -2.22 28.85
N ASN A 440 0.54 -1.84 28.07
CA ASN A 440 0.48 -1.85 26.60
C ASN A 440 0.58 -3.28 26.06
N THR A 441 -0.57 -3.85 25.69
CA THR A 441 -0.68 -5.24 25.23
C THR A 441 -0.01 -5.50 23.89
N HIS A 442 0.02 -4.53 22.98
CA HIS A 442 0.65 -4.71 21.66
C HIS A 442 2.16 -4.89 21.74
N TYR A 443 2.78 -4.47 22.86
CA TYR A 443 4.21 -4.66 23.05
C TYR A 443 4.60 -6.13 23.13
N ALA A 444 3.75 -7.00 23.70
CA ALA A 444 4.06 -8.42 23.85
C ALA A 444 4.45 -9.06 22.51
N GLY A 445 3.63 -8.86 21.47
CA GLY A 445 3.94 -9.41 20.15
C GLY A 445 5.07 -8.69 19.41
N ARG A 446 5.55 -7.54 19.92
CA ARG A 446 6.63 -6.72 19.34
C ARG A 446 7.98 -6.89 20.07
N SER A 447 8.04 -7.71 21.11
CA SER A 447 9.20 -7.84 21.98
C SER A 447 9.99 -9.10 21.69
N VAL A 448 11.11 -8.98 20.96
CA VAL A 448 12.05 -10.10 20.74
C VAL A 448 12.48 -10.74 22.06
N MET A 449 12.67 -9.94 23.11
CA MET A 449 13.03 -10.42 24.44
C MET A 449 11.94 -11.31 25.04
N LEU A 450 10.66 -11.01 24.79
CA LEU A 450 9.57 -11.86 25.24
C LEU A 450 9.55 -13.19 24.49
N TYR A 451 9.74 -13.19 23.17
CA TYR A 451 9.84 -14.44 22.40
C TYR A 451 10.99 -15.32 22.91
N ARG A 452 12.14 -14.72 23.27
CA ARG A 452 13.26 -15.44 23.89
C ARG A 452 12.86 -16.01 25.26
N ALA A 453 12.19 -15.22 26.09
CA ALA A 453 11.77 -15.64 27.44
C ALA A 453 10.78 -16.80 27.40
N THR A 454 9.72 -16.72 26.58
CA THR A 454 8.72 -17.80 26.47
C THR A 454 9.32 -19.10 25.93
N SER A 455 10.28 -19.01 25.01
CA SER A 455 10.96 -20.18 24.42
C SER A 455 11.82 -20.92 25.42
N ARG A 456 12.52 -20.20 26.31
CA ARG A 456 13.35 -20.81 27.37
C ARG A 456 12.54 -21.70 28.30
N THR A 457 11.29 -21.34 28.58
CA THR A 457 10.40 -22.17 29.41
C THR A 457 10.17 -23.54 28.77
N LEU A 458 9.85 -23.58 27.47
CA LEU A 458 9.61 -24.85 26.77
C LEU A 458 10.89 -25.60 26.41
N GLU A 459 11.99 -24.90 26.11
CA GLU A 459 13.31 -25.50 25.93
C GLU A 459 13.78 -26.19 27.22
N LEU A 460 13.58 -25.57 28.38
CA LEU A 460 13.91 -26.20 29.66
C LEU A 460 13.01 -27.40 29.97
N ALA A 461 11.72 -27.33 29.62
CA ALA A 461 10.80 -28.45 29.74
C ALA A 461 11.23 -29.65 28.88
N ASP A 462 11.58 -29.38 27.62
CA ASP A 462 12.12 -30.37 26.67
C ASP A 462 13.43 -30.99 27.17
N LEU A 463 14.39 -30.18 27.64
CA LEU A 463 15.64 -30.67 28.22
C LEU A 463 15.42 -31.55 29.45
N ARG A 464 14.53 -31.15 30.37
CA ARG A 464 14.19 -31.96 31.56
C ARG A 464 13.61 -33.32 31.17
N ARG A 465 12.79 -33.35 30.13
CA ARG A 465 12.21 -34.58 29.61
C ARG A 465 13.28 -35.53 29.06
N ARG A 466 14.15 -35.02 28.18
CA ARG A 466 15.26 -35.80 27.58
C ARG A 466 16.31 -36.31 28.56
N VAL A 467 16.43 -35.69 29.74
CA VAL A 467 17.34 -36.14 30.79
C VAL A 467 16.67 -37.16 31.73
N SER A 468 15.34 -37.19 31.75
CA SER A 468 14.56 -38.13 32.58
C SER A 468 14.26 -39.45 31.86
N ASP A 469 14.27 -39.43 30.53
CA ASP A 469 14.24 -40.59 29.63
C ASP A 469 15.67 -41.14 29.41
#